data_AF-A0A227J1I0-F1
#
_entry.id   AF-A0A227J1I0-F1
#
_cell.length_a   1.000
_cell.length_b   1.000
_cell.length_c   1.000
_cell.angle_alpha   90.00
_cell.angle_beta   90.00
_cell.angle_gamma   90.00
#
_symmetry.space_group_name_H-M   'P 1'
#
loop_
_entity.id
_entity.type
_entity.pdbx_description
1 polymer ?
#
loop_
_entity_poly.entity_id
_entity_poly.type
_entity_poly.pdbx_seq_one_letter_code
_entity_poly.pdbx_strand_id
1 'polypeptide(L)' 'NLGWGYAVFGKVTAGMDVVNRIAKVKTTSKQGHDDVPCEPIIIEKVTISE' A
#
# COMPACT_ATOMS: atom_id res chain seq x y z
N ASN A 1 -5.62 -16.24 21.03
CA ASN A 1 -5.46 -14.85 20.54
C ASN A 1 -4.54 -14.02 21.45
N LEU A 2 -3.25 -14.37 21.53
CA LEU A 2 -2.22 -13.55 22.22
C LEU A 2 -1.12 -13.16 21.21
N GLY A 3 -1.53 -12.54 20.10
CA GLY A 3 -0.60 -11.98 19.13
C GLY A 3 -0.20 -10.56 19.53
N TRP A 4 0.96 -10.11 19.05
CA TRP A 4 1.55 -8.80 19.37
C TRP A 4 0.82 -7.62 18.66
N GLY A 5 -0.12 -7.94 17.76
CA GLY A 5 -0.84 -6.96 16.95
C GLY A 5 0.07 -6.28 15.92
N TYR A 6 -0.42 -5.17 15.35
CA TYR A 6 0.32 -4.32 14.43
C TYR A 6 0.34 -2.90 14.98
N ALA A 7 1.53 -2.31 15.11
CA ALA A 7 1.71 -0.97 15.65
C ALA A 7 1.25 0.09 14.64
N VAL A 8 0.21 0.84 14.98
CA VAL A 8 -0.25 2.00 14.19
C VAL A 8 0.59 3.23 14.58
N PHE A 9 1.22 3.90 13.62
CA PHE A 9 2.09 5.06 13.85
C PHE A 9 1.72 6.30 13.02
N GLY A 10 0.64 6.23 12.24
CA GLY A 10 0.21 7.33 11.38
C GLY A 10 -1.12 7.07 10.71
N LYS A 11 -1.64 8.09 10.02
CA LYS A 11 -2.87 8.01 9.22
C LYS A 11 -2.72 8.83 7.94
N VAL A 12 -3.40 8.41 6.88
CA VAL A 12 -3.52 9.17 5.64
C VAL A 12 -4.46 10.35 5.90
N THR A 13 -3.96 11.58 5.78
CA THR A 13 -4.75 12.81 5.96
C THR A 13 -5.31 13.35 4.65
N ALA A 14 -4.72 13.00 3.51
CA ALA A 14 -5.16 13.38 2.17
C ALA A 14 -4.83 12.26 1.16
N GLY A 15 -5.63 12.15 0.08
CA GLY A 15 -5.39 11.17 -1.00
C GLY A 15 -5.94 9.76 -0.72
N MET A 16 -6.93 9.61 0.15
CA MET A 16 -7.52 8.29 0.42
C MET A 16 -8.25 7.70 -0.81
N ASP A 17 -8.72 8.54 -1.73
CA ASP A 17 -9.23 8.13 -3.03
C ASP A 17 -8.14 7.47 -3.90
N VAL A 18 -6.91 7.97 -3.85
CA VAL A 18 -5.75 7.36 -4.53
C VAL A 18 -5.45 5.99 -3.93
N VAL A 19 -5.44 5.87 -2.60
CA VAL A 19 -5.27 4.58 -1.90
C VAL A 19 -6.35 3.58 -2.33
N ASN A 20 -7.61 4.01 -2.37
CA ASN A 20 -8.74 3.17 -2.78
C ASN A 20 -8.67 2.75 -4.26
N ARG A 21 -8.09 3.57 -5.13
CA ARG A 21 -7.84 3.21 -6.53
C ARG A 21 -6.73 2.18 -6.64
N ILE A 22 -5.63 2.36 -5.90
CA ILE A 22 -4.50 1.40 -5.84
C ILE A 22 -5.00 0.03 -5.38
N ALA A 23 -5.86 -0.02 -4.36
CA ALA A 23 -6.39 -1.28 -3.83
C ALA A 23 -7.26 -2.10 -4.82
N LYS A 24 -7.70 -1.50 -5.94
CA LYS A 24 -8.59 -2.13 -6.93
C LYS A 24 -7.89 -2.48 -8.24
N VAL A 25 -6.59 -2.24 -8.36
CA VAL A 25 -5.85 -2.55 -9.59
C VAL A 25 -5.84 -4.06 -9.83
N LYS A 26 -5.69 -4.45 -11.10
CA LYS A 26 -5.54 -5.85 -11.45
C LYS A 26 -4.24 -6.41 -10.87
N THR A 27 -4.33 -7.56 -10.23
CA THR A 27 -3.19 -8.28 -9.66
C THR A 27 -2.91 -9.61 -10.38
N THR A 28 -1.76 -10.18 -10.11
CA THR A 28 -1.29 -11.48 -10.60
C THR A 28 -0.43 -12.15 -9.52
N SER A 29 -0.23 -13.46 -9.64
CA SER A 29 0.82 -14.16 -8.90
C SER A 29 2.15 -14.03 -9.65
N LYS A 30 3.24 -13.71 -8.95
CA LYS A 30 4.58 -13.56 -9.54
C LYS A 30 5.65 -13.99 -8.53
N GLN A 31 6.54 -14.90 -8.95
CA GLN A 31 7.68 -15.38 -8.13
C GLN A 31 7.29 -15.90 -6.74
N GLY A 32 6.13 -16.56 -6.61
CA GLY A 32 5.64 -17.10 -5.33
C GLY A 32 4.95 -16.06 -4.43
N HIS A 33 4.77 -14.83 -4.90
CA HIS A 33 3.94 -13.82 -4.25
C HIS A 33 2.60 -13.69 -4.97
N ASP A 34 1.52 -13.68 -4.19
CA ASP A 34 0.17 -13.37 -4.67
C ASP A 34 -0.12 -11.87 -4.56
N ASP A 35 -1.20 -11.42 -5.21
CA ASP A 35 -1.68 -10.04 -5.18
C ASP A 35 -0.68 -8.97 -5.68
N VAL A 36 0.27 -9.35 -6.53
CA VAL A 36 1.23 -8.42 -7.14
C VAL A 36 0.51 -7.62 -8.25
N PRO A 37 0.55 -6.28 -8.25
CA PRO A 37 -0.04 -5.49 -9.34
C PRO A 37 0.51 -5.90 -10.71
N CYS A 38 -0.36 -6.03 -11.71
CA CYS A 38 0.06 -6.34 -13.09
C CYS A 38 0.97 -5.24 -13.65
N GLU A 39 0.62 -3.99 -13.38
CA GLU A 39 1.43 -2.81 -13.68
C GLU A 39 2.04 -2.27 -12.38
N PRO A 40 3.36 -2.00 -12.33
CA PRO A 40 4.01 -1.49 -11.12
C PRO A 40 3.44 -0.15 -10.66
N ILE A 41 3.20 -0.02 -9.35
CA ILE A 41 2.82 1.24 -8.70
C ILE A 41 4.04 1.76 -7.94
N ILE A 42 4.66 2.81 -8.48
CA ILE A 42 5.97 3.30 -8.03
C ILE A 42 5.77 4.54 -7.15
N ILE A 43 6.40 4.56 -5.98
CA ILE A 43 6.54 5.78 -5.17
C ILE A 43 7.73 6.55 -5.75
N GLU A 44 7.45 7.60 -6.53
CA GLU A 44 8.48 8.35 -7.25
C GLU A 44 9.34 9.25 -6.34
N LYS A 45 8.73 9.83 -5.30
CA LYS A 45 9.40 10.73 -4.36
C LYS A 45 8.69 10.74 -3.01
N VAL A 46 9.47 10.92 -1.94
CA VAL A 46 8.99 11.24 -0.59
C VAL A 46 9.62 12.55 -0.15
N THR A 47 8.86 13.39 0.57
CA THR A 47 9.35 14.65 1.13
C THR A 47 8.83 14.78 2.55
N ILE A 48 9.70 15.16 3.48
CA ILE A 48 9.37 15.42 4.88
C ILE A 48 9.23 16.93 5.02
N SER A 49 8.04 17.41 5.40
CA SER A 49 7.79 18.80 5.78
C SER A 49 7.84 18.91 7.30
N GLU A 50 8.41 20.00 7.80
CA GLU A 50 8.35 20.38 9.22
C GLU A 50 7.00 20.98 9.61
#